data_AF-A0A2E8U7W1-F1
#
_entry.id   AF-A0A2E8U7W1-F1
#
_cell.length_a   1.000
_cell.length_b   1.000
_cell.length_c   1.000
_cell.angle_alpha   90.00
_cell.angle_beta   90.00
_cell.angle_gamma   90.00
#
_symmetry.space_group_name_H-M   'P 1'
#
loop_
_entity.id
_entity.type
_entity.pdbx_description
1 polymer ?
#
loop_
_entity_poly.entity_id
_entity_poly.type
_entity_poly.pdbx_seq_one_letter_code
_entity_poly.pdbx_strand_id
1 'polypeptide(L)' 'MGWARCSKAGGALKLSLHTEAVSGCSTYTTADGSDYVPLVISMAALRRVIDGQQAVTTVSQFQES' A
#
# COMPACT_ATOMS: atom_id res chain seq x y z
N MET A 1 -11.91 -2.06 -1.10
CA MET A 1 -11.49 -1.33 -2.33
C MET A 1 -10.71 -0.09 -1.90
N GLY A 2 -9.57 0.21 -2.51
CA GLY A 2 -8.68 1.34 -2.13
C GLY A 2 -8.29 2.19 -3.33
N TRP A 3 -7.71 3.37 -3.09
CA TRP A 3 -7.27 4.28 -4.17
C TRP A 3 -5.93 4.92 -3.85
N ALA A 4 -5.22 5.28 -4.90
CA ALA A 4 -3.93 5.97 -4.86
C ALA A 4 -4.02 7.29 -5.63
N ARG A 5 -3.45 8.37 -5.10
CA ARG A 5 -3.38 9.66 -5.80
C ARG A 5 -2.05 10.34 -5.58
N CYS A 6 -1.45 10.82 -6.67
CA CYS A 6 -0.25 11.64 -6.63
C CYS A 6 -0.57 13.03 -6.05
N SER A 7 0.27 13.52 -5.14
CA SER A 7 0.12 14.87 -4.58
C SER A 7 0.41 15.92 -5.66
N LYS A 8 -0.23 17.08 -5.58
CA LYS A 8 -0.03 18.17 -6.56
C LYS A 8 1.40 18.72 -6.61
N ALA A 9 2.23 18.41 -5.61
CA ALA A 9 3.63 18.82 -5.52
C ALA A 9 4.61 17.75 -6.09
N GLY A 10 4.11 16.66 -6.68
CA GLY A 10 4.90 15.72 -7.48
C GLY A 10 5.82 14.76 -6.72
N GLY A 11 5.87 14.82 -5.39
CA GLY A 11 6.83 14.04 -4.59
C GLY A 11 6.22 13.02 -3.62
N ALA A 12 4.89 12.91 -3.54
CA ALA A 12 4.24 12.02 -2.57
C ALA A 12 3.03 11.32 -3.16
N LEU A 13 2.87 10.04 -2.83
CA LEU A 13 1.68 9.28 -3.14
C LEU A 13 0.84 9.07 -1.87
N LYS A 14 -0.42 9.50 -1.90
CA LYS A 14 -1.37 9.12 -0.86
C LYS A 14 -1.99 7.77 -1.24
N LEU A 15 -1.81 6.78 -0.37
CA LEU A 15 -2.51 5.51 -0.42
C LEU A 15 -3.65 5.54 0.59
N SER A 16 -4.85 5.15 0.18
CA SER A 16 -6.01 5.04 1.05
C SER A 16 -6.61 3.65 0.93
N LEU A 17 -6.55 2.90 2.02
CA LEU A 17 -7.10 1.55 2.13
C LEU A 17 -8.36 1.59 2.99
N HIS A 18 -9.34 0.78 2.64
CA HIS A 18 -10.51 0.60 3.49
C HIS A 18 -10.06 -0.07 4.79
N THR A 19 -10.51 0.42 5.95
CA THR A 19 -10.10 -0.10 7.26
C THR A 19 -10.41 -1.59 7.41
N GLU A 20 -11.57 -2.03 6.92
CA GLU A 20 -12.00 -3.44 6.90
C GLU A 20 -11.06 -4.34 6.06
N ALA A 21 -10.42 -3.78 5.03
CA ALA A 21 -9.46 -4.55 4.23
C ALA A 21 -8.15 -4.79 4.99
N VAL A 22 -7.82 -3.90 5.94
CA VAL A 22 -6.60 -4.00 6.76
C VAL A 22 -6.86 -4.88 8.00
N SER A 23 -8.06 -4.86 8.57
CA SER A 23 -8.39 -5.68 9.75
C SER A 23 -8.35 -7.19 9.52
N GLY A 24 -8.47 -7.64 8.26
CA GLY A 24 -8.36 -9.04 7.89
C GLY A 24 -6.93 -9.53 7.59
N CYS A 25 -5.93 -8.64 7.62
CA CYS A 25 -4.54 -9.01 7.34
C CYS A 25 -3.85 -9.57 8.59
N SER A 26 -2.92 -10.51 8.38
CA SER A 26 -2.01 -10.96 9.44
C SER A 26 -1.12 -9.81 9.90
N THR A 27 -0.73 -9.81 11.18
CA THR A 27 0.25 -8.86 11.73
C THR A 27 1.54 -9.58 12.09
N TYR A 28 2.64 -8.83 12.18
CA TYR A 28 3.84 -9.27 12.89
C TYR A 28 4.19 -8.24 13.96
N THR A 29 4.77 -8.71 15.05
CA THR A 29 5.22 -7.87 16.16
C THR A 29 6.72 -7.69 16.07
N THR A 30 7.20 -6.45 16.11
CA THR A 30 8.63 -6.14 16.15
C THR A 30 9.21 -6.35 17.55
N ALA A 31 10.54 -6.38 17.67
CA ALA A 31 11.22 -6.58 18.94
C ALA A 31 10.88 -5.52 20.01
N ASP A 32 10.42 -4.34 19.59
CA ASP A 32 9.96 -3.25 20.46
C ASP A 32 8.47 -3.39 20.88
N GLY A 33 7.78 -4.46 20.46
CA GLY A 33 6.39 -4.74 20.81
C GLY A 33 5.34 -4.07 19.92
N SER A 34 5.75 -3.39 18.85
CA SER A 34 4.81 -2.74 17.92
C SER A 34 4.27 -3.74 16.88
N ASP A 35 2.96 -3.69 16.62
CA ASP A 35 2.30 -4.52 15.61
C ASP A 35 2.21 -3.82 14.26
N TYR A 36 2.59 -4.54 13.20
CA TYR A 36 2.56 -4.05 11.83
C TYR A 36 1.78 -4.98 10.92
N VAL A 37 1.06 -4.40 9.96
CA VAL A 37 0.46 -5.13 8.83
C VAL A 37 1.40 -5.02 7.63
N PRO A 38 2.08 -6.11 7.20
CA PRO A 38 2.97 -6.07 6.05
C PRO A 38 2.15 -6.07 4.76
N LEU A 39 2.35 -5.02 3.95
CA LEU A 39 1.69 -4.84 2.66
C LEU A 39 2.72 -4.58 1.57
N VAL A 40 2.50 -5.16 0.39
CA VAL A 40 3.33 -5.03 -0.80
C VAL A 40 2.53 -4.41 -1.95
N ILE A 41 3.24 -3.66 -2.78
CA ILE A 41 2.73 -3.04 -4.01
C ILE A 41 3.80 -3.14 -5.10
N SER A 42 3.38 -3.28 -6.36
CA SER A 42 4.32 -3.27 -7.48
C SER A 42 5.01 -1.91 -7.62
N MET A 43 6.34 -1.89 -7.56
CA MET A 43 7.14 -0.67 -7.77
C MET A 43 6.95 -0.09 -9.18
N ALA A 44 6.78 -0.94 -10.19
CA ALA A 44 6.50 -0.50 -11.55
C ALA A 44 5.14 0.20 -11.66
N ALA A 45 4.11 -0.33 -10.98
CA ALA A 45 2.79 0.29 -10.95
C ALA A 45 2.79 1.60 -10.15
N LEU A 46 3.49 1.63 -9.01
CA LEU A 46 3.71 2.84 -8.22
C LEU A 46 4.32 3.95 -9.06
N ARG A 47 5.35 3.61 -9.86
CA ARG A 47 6.04 4.57 -10.71
C ARG A 47 5.11 5.20 -11.75
N ARG A 48 4.27 4.41 -12.40
CA ARG A 48 3.26 4.90 -13.35
C ARG A 48 2.33 5.95 -12.72
N VAL A 49 1.87 5.71 -11.49
CA VAL A 49 1.00 6.66 -10.77
C VAL A 49 1.74 7.95 -10.43
N ILE A 50 3.02 7.85 -10.03
CA ILE A 50 3.87 9.02 -9.75
C ILE A 50 4.07 9.86 -11.01
N ASP A 51 4.32 9.20 -12.15
CA ASP A 51 4.49 9.85 -13.45
C ASP A 51 3.15 10.38 -14.04
N GLY A 52 2.06 10.40 -13.25
CA GLY A 52 0.77 10.96 -13.62
C GLY A 52 -0.10 10.06 -14.51
N GLN A 53 0.32 8.81 -14.73
CA GLN A 53 -0.44 7.85 -15.52
C GLN A 53 -1.56 7.23 -14.69
N GLN A 54 -2.69 6.97 -15.35
CA GLN A 54 -3.76 6.20 -14.76
C GLN A 54 -3.34 4.72 -14.72
N ALA A 55 -3.21 4.16 -13.52
CA ALA A 55 -2.83 2.77 -13.32
C ALA A 55 -3.70 2.14 -12.23
N VAL A 56 -4.15 0.91 -12.46
CA VAL A 56 -4.78 0.06 -11.45
C VAL A 56 -3.69 -0.84 -10.88
N THR A 57 -3.58 -0.87 -9.55
CA THR A 57 -2.65 -1.76 -8.85
C THR A 57 -3.26 -2.25 -7.55
N THR A 58 -2.72 -3.35 -7.04
CA THR A 58 -3.17 -3.99 -5.81
C THR A 58 -2.15 -3.73 -4.72
N VAL A 59 -2.63 -3.42 -3.53
CA VAL A 59 -1.86 -3.51 -2.29
C VAL A 59 -2.30 -4.79 -1.60
N SER A 60 -1.38 -5.71 -1.34
CA SER A 60 -1.69 -7.05 -0.82
C SER A 60 -0.72 -7.47 0.27
N GLN A 61 -1.09 -8.44 1.08
CA GLN A 61 -0.15 -9.10 1.99
C GLN A 61 0.63 -10.17 1.22
N PHE A 62 1.95 -10.23 1.44
CA PHE A 62 2.74 -11.38 1.00
C PHE A 62 2.55 -12.51 2.02
N GLN A 63 2.01 -13.65 1.59
CA GLN A 63 1.96 -14.86 2.41
C GLN A 63 3.19 -15.69 2.05
N GLU A 64 4.15 -15.79 2.98
CA GLU A 64 5.15 -16.85 2.90
C GLU A 64 4.43 -18.16 3.22
N SER A 65 4.36 -19.03 2.22
CA SER A 65 3.83 -20.41 2.30
C SER A 65 4.86 -21.37 2.87
#